data_AF-A0A5Q0QIM2-F1
#
_entry.id   AF-A0A5Q0QIM2-F1
#
_cell.length_a   1.000
_cell.length_b   1.000
_cell.length_c   1.000
_cell.angle_alpha   90.00
_cell.angle_beta   90.00
_cell.angle_gamma   90.00
#
_symmetry.space_group_name_H-M   'P 1'
#
loop_
_entity.id
_entity.type
_entity.pdbx_description
1 polymer ?
#
loop_
_entity_poly.entity_id
_entity_poly.type
_entity_poly.pdbx_seq_one_letter_code
_entity_poly.pdbx_strand_id
1 'polypeptide(L)'
;MATQTTSGVKISVEAVFQSEYSNPENEHFMFAYRITIENTSEYTVQLMRRHWNIFDSTGETKLVDGDGVVGEQPILSPGDIHQYVSGCNLKTDIGFMEGYYEMIRQFDNSVFHVHIPRFNLIATYRLN
;
A
#
# COMPACT_ATOMS: atom_id res chain seq x y z
N MET A 1 -10.17 6.09 -5.25
CA MET A 1 -8.87 5.51 -5.67
C MET A 1 -7.81 6.59 -5.53
N ALA A 2 -6.74 6.33 -4.78
CA ALA A 2 -5.61 7.24 -4.64
C ALA A 2 -4.46 6.77 -5.54
N THR A 3 -3.77 7.69 -6.24
CA THR A 3 -2.71 7.34 -7.18
C THR A 3 -1.53 8.30 -7.06
N GLN A 4 -0.31 7.78 -7.16
CA GLN A 4 0.92 8.57 -7.21
C GLN A 4 1.93 7.90 -8.15
N THR A 5 2.71 8.71 -8.88
CA THR A 5 3.82 8.23 -9.70
C THR A 5 5.13 8.75 -9.13
N THR A 6 6.13 7.89 -9.00
CA THR A 6 7.49 8.24 -8.55
C THR A 6 8.49 7.50 -9.41
N SER A 7 9.47 8.19 -9.98
CA SER A 7 10.53 7.59 -10.81
C SER A 7 10.01 6.70 -11.95
N GLY A 8 8.87 7.05 -12.53
CA GLY A 8 8.23 6.28 -13.61
C GLY A 8 7.48 5.03 -13.16
N VAL A 9 7.33 4.78 -11.86
CA VAL A 9 6.47 3.71 -11.32
C VAL A 9 5.21 4.35 -10.73
N LYS A 10 4.04 3.91 -11.20
CA LYS A 10 2.73 4.40 -10.75
C LYS A 10 2.12 3.41 -9.78
N ILE A 11 1.73 3.91 -8.61
CA ILE A 11 1.04 3.16 -7.56
C ILE A 11 -0.40 3.67 -7.46
N SER A 12 -1.36 2.78 -7.62
CA SER A 12 -2.79 3.06 -7.42
C SER A 12 -3.34 2.19 -6.30
N VAL A 13 -4.12 2.80 -5.40
CA VAL A 13 -4.67 2.15 -4.20
C VAL A 13 -6.18 2.32 -4.12
N GLU A 14 -6.85 1.20 -3.83
CA GLU A 14 -8.26 1.13 -3.47
C GLU A 14 -8.38 0.46 -2.10
N ALA A 15 -9.07 1.10 -1.16
CA ALA A 15 -9.33 0.54 0.15
C ALA A 15 -10.84 0.38 0.39
N VAL A 16 -11.23 -0.70 1.04
CA VAL A 16 -12.62 -1.05 1.33
C VAL A 16 -12.71 -1.56 2.76
N PHE A 17 -13.63 -1.00 3.53
CA PHE A 17 -13.98 -1.49 4.85
C PHE A 17 -14.66 -2.86 4.76
N GLN A 18 -14.23 -3.80 5.61
CA GLN A 18 -14.69 -5.18 5.64
C GLN A 18 -15.59 -5.40 6.85
N SER A 19 -16.87 -5.03 6.74
CA SER A 19 -17.83 -5.07 7.86
C SER A 19 -18.01 -6.46 8.46
N GLU A 20 -18.00 -7.50 7.62
CA GLU A 20 -18.15 -8.91 8.02
C GLU A 20 -16.95 -9.45 8.81
N TYR A 21 -15.78 -8.80 8.67
CA TYR A 21 -14.56 -9.13 9.39
C TYR A 21 -14.23 -8.11 10.49
N SER A 22 -15.15 -7.19 10.79
CA SER A 22 -14.97 -6.13 11.79
C SER A 22 -15.88 -6.37 13.00
N ASN A 23 -15.41 -5.95 14.16
CA ASN A 23 -16.18 -5.92 15.40
C ASN A 23 -15.96 -4.58 16.11
N PRO A 24 -16.81 -3.56 15.83
CA PRO A 24 -16.69 -2.25 16.43
C PRO A 24 -16.75 -2.24 17.96
N GLU A 25 -17.49 -3.17 18.58
CA GLU A 25 -17.59 -3.28 20.05
C GLU A 25 -16.27 -3.69 20.70
N ASN A 26 -15.39 -4.32 19.93
CA ASN A 26 -14.06 -4.78 20.37
C ASN A 26 -12.91 -4.00 19.73
N GLU A 27 -13.16 -2.78 19.24
CA GLU A 27 -12.14 -1.94 18.59
C GLU A 27 -11.40 -2.69 17.48
N HIS A 28 -12.15 -3.39 16.63
CA HIS A 28 -11.60 -4.20 15.56
C HIS A 28 -12.20 -3.78 14.22
N PHE A 29 -11.44 -3.02 13.43
CA PHE A 29 -11.87 -2.51 12.13
C PHE A 29 -10.94 -3.02 11.05
N MET A 30 -11.44 -3.98 10.27
CA MET A 30 -10.71 -4.60 9.19
C MET A 30 -10.94 -3.86 7.87
N PHE A 31 -9.85 -3.55 7.20
CA PHE A 31 -9.85 -2.95 5.87
C PHE A 31 -9.08 -3.85 4.92
N ALA A 32 -9.63 -4.09 3.74
CA ALA A 32 -8.90 -4.67 2.63
C ALA A 32 -8.42 -3.52 1.73
N TYR A 33 -7.22 -3.64 1.19
CA TYR A 33 -6.72 -2.73 0.17
C TYR A 33 -6.13 -3.49 -1.01
N ARG A 34 -6.37 -2.97 -2.21
CA ARG A 34 -5.81 -3.44 -3.47
C ARG A 34 -4.79 -2.41 -3.94
N ILE A 35 -3.58 -2.87 -4.25
CA ILE A 35 -2.53 -2.04 -4.83
C ILE A 35 -2.22 -2.52 -6.23
N THR A 36 -2.17 -1.56 -7.15
CA THR A 36 -1.71 -1.76 -8.53
C THR A 36 -0.39 -1.02 -8.69
N ILE A 37 0.64 -1.75 -9.09
CA ILE A 37 1.99 -1.27 -9.36
C ILE A 37 2.19 -1.35 -10.87
N GLU A 38 2.37 -0.21 -11.53
CA GLU A 38 2.55 -0.14 -12.97
C GLU A 38 3.92 0.47 -13.27
N ASN A 39 4.77 -0.26 -14.00
CA ASN A 39 6.05 0.28 -14.44
C ASN A 39 5.87 1.05 -15.76
N THR A 40 5.84 2.37 -15.68
CA THR A 40 5.77 3.27 -16.85
C THR A 40 7.15 3.83 -17.25
N SER A 41 8.22 3.32 -16.63
CA SER A 41 9.59 3.70 -16.95
C SER A 41 10.16 2.86 -18.10
N GLU A 42 11.33 3.25 -18.61
CA GLU A 42 12.02 2.52 -19.69
C GLU A 42 12.89 1.36 -19.18
N TYR A 43 12.97 1.15 -17.86
CA TYR A 43 13.83 0.14 -17.25
C TYR A 43 13.03 -0.92 -16.52
N THR A 44 13.53 -2.15 -16.52
CA THR A 44 13.02 -3.19 -15.61
C THR A 44 13.37 -2.85 -14.17
N VAL A 45 12.37 -2.92 -13.29
CA VAL A 45 12.49 -2.62 -11.85
C VAL A 45 12.04 -3.83 -11.04
N GLN A 46 12.61 -4.01 -9.85
CA GLN A 46 12.21 -5.06 -8.93
C GLN A 46 11.82 -4.46 -7.59
N LEU A 47 10.66 -4.82 -7.07
CA LEU A 47 10.26 -4.47 -5.71
C LEU A 47 11.00 -5.37 -4.73
N MET A 48 11.76 -4.76 -3.83
CA MET A 48 12.55 -5.49 -2.84
C MET A 48 11.87 -5.48 -1.48
N ARG A 49 11.43 -4.31 -1.01
CA ARG A 49 10.92 -4.12 0.35
C ARG A 49 9.78 -3.11 0.36
N ARG A 50 8.98 -3.17 1.41
CA ARG A 50 7.90 -2.22 1.69
C ARG A 50 8.12 -1.58 3.05
N HIS A 51 7.79 -0.30 3.13
CA HIS A 51 7.69 0.46 4.37
C HIS A 51 6.31 1.09 4.44
N TRP A 52 5.58 0.83 5.52
CA TRP A 52 4.27 1.41 5.78
C TRP A 52 4.31 2.28 7.02
N ASN A 53 3.69 3.45 6.90
CA ASN A 53 3.26 4.29 7.99
C ASN A 53 1.74 4.20 8.11
N ILE A 54 1.25 3.62 9.20
CA ILE A 54 -0.17 3.37 9.44
C ILE A 54 -0.61 4.24 10.61
N PHE A 55 -1.51 5.17 10.35
CA PHE A 55 -2.09 6.04 11.36
C PHE A 55 -3.50 5.57 11.72
N ASP A 56 -3.75 5.51 13.02
CA ASP A 56 -5.05 5.23 13.61
C ASP A 56 -5.58 6.52 14.29
N SER A 57 -6.88 6.82 14.16
CA SER A 57 -7.46 8.05 14.74
C SER A 57 -7.45 8.13 16.28
N THR A 58 -7.06 7.05 16.97
CA THR A 58 -6.62 7.11 18.38
C THR A 58 -5.42 8.04 18.62
N GLY A 59 -4.69 8.41 17.57
CA GLY A 59 -3.42 9.15 17.64
C GLY A 59 -2.19 8.23 17.59
N GLU A 60 -2.39 6.91 17.54
CA GLU A 60 -1.32 5.92 17.39
C GLU A 60 -0.80 5.88 15.94
N THR A 61 0.50 5.67 15.79
CA THR A 61 1.16 5.46 14.49
C THR A 61 2.01 4.20 14.56
N LYS A 62 1.82 3.30 13.60
CA LYS A 62 2.54 2.04 13.48
C LYS A 62 3.39 2.03 12.21
N LEU A 63 4.67 1.72 12.37
CA LEU A 63 5.58 1.48 11.26
C LEU A 63 5.65 -0.03 10.98
N VAL A 64 5.52 -0.41 9.71
CA VAL A 64 5.63 -1.81 9.28
C VAL A 64 6.58 -1.91 8.10
N ASP A 65 7.71 -2.55 8.35
CA ASP A 65 8.70 -2.92 7.34
C ASP A 65 8.57 -4.40 6.99
N GLY A 66 8.91 -4.75 5.75
CA GLY A 66 9.00 -6.14 5.35
C GLY A 66 9.52 -6.32 3.93
N ASP A 67 9.98 -7.53 3.65
CA ASP A 67 10.46 -7.88 2.32
C ASP A 67 9.30 -8.17 1.38
N GLY A 68 9.43 -7.68 0.16
CA GLY A 68 8.46 -7.87 -0.91
C GLY A 68 7.07 -7.32 -0.60
N VAL A 69 6.09 -7.88 -1.29
CA VAL A 69 4.66 -7.73 -1.08
C VAL A 69 4.02 -9.11 -1.11
N VAL A 70 3.16 -9.43 -0.15
CA VAL A 70 2.46 -10.73 -0.05
C VAL A 70 3.36 -11.99 -0.21
N GLY A 71 4.64 -11.89 0.15
CA GLY A 71 5.61 -12.98 0.03
C GLY A 71 6.39 -13.00 -1.29
N GLU A 72 6.18 -12.02 -2.16
CA GLU A 72 6.79 -11.93 -3.49
C GLU A 72 7.64 -10.66 -3.66
N GLN A 73 8.69 -10.73 -4.46
CA GLN A 73 9.51 -9.58 -4.89
C GLN A 73 9.37 -9.41 -6.41
N PRO A 74 8.25 -8.86 -6.89
CA PRO A 74 7.93 -8.84 -8.32
C PRO A 74 8.96 -8.03 -9.11
N ILE A 75 9.32 -8.56 -10.28
CA ILE A 75 10.11 -7.89 -11.31
C ILE A 75 9.13 -7.39 -12.37
N LEU A 76 9.16 -6.10 -12.68
CA LEU A 76 8.30 -5.45 -13.65
C LEU A 76 9.13 -4.86 -14.79
N SER A 77 8.93 -5.37 -16.01
CA SER A 77 9.46 -4.77 -17.24
C SER A 77 8.70 -3.47 -17.58
N PRO A 78 9.21 -2.64 -18.50
CA PRO A 78 8.45 -1.50 -19.02
C PRO A 78 7.06 -1.90 -19.52
N GLY A 79 6.02 -1.29 -18.97
CA GLY A 79 4.61 -1.57 -19.27
C GLY A 79 3.96 -2.66 -18.41
N ASP A 80 4.74 -3.41 -17.63
CA ASP A 80 4.19 -4.47 -16.77
C ASP A 80 3.40 -3.91 -15.60
N ILE A 81 2.41 -4.68 -15.18
CA ILE A 81 1.51 -4.38 -14.06
C ILE A 81 1.53 -5.55 -13.09
N HIS A 82 1.70 -5.25 -11.80
CA HIS A 82 1.54 -6.20 -10.71
C HIS A 82 0.43 -5.72 -9.77
N GLN A 83 -0.46 -6.63 -9.37
CA GLN A 83 -1.57 -6.34 -8.48
C GLN A 83 -1.60 -7.31 -7.31
N TYR A 84 -1.86 -6.78 -6.12
CA TYR A 84 -2.07 -7.61 -4.94
C TYR A 84 -3.13 -7.02 -4.02
N VAL A 85 -3.68 -7.87 -3.15
CA VAL A 85 -4.63 -7.51 -2.11
C VAL A 85 -4.03 -7.89 -0.76
N SER A 86 -4.21 -7.03 0.24
CA SER A 86 -3.83 -7.31 1.61
C SER A 86 -4.78 -6.60 2.57
N GLY A 87 -4.59 -6.83 3.87
CA GLY A 87 -5.44 -6.31 4.94
C GLY A 87 -4.70 -5.38 5.90
N CYS A 88 -5.44 -4.46 6.51
CA CYS A 88 -5.00 -3.66 7.65
C CYS A 88 -6.11 -3.69 8.71
N ASN A 89 -5.74 -3.97 9.96
CA ASN A 89 -6.64 -3.85 11.09
C ASN A 89 -6.31 -2.58 11.88
N LEU A 90 -7.33 -1.77 12.15
CA LEU A 90 -7.28 -0.59 13.01
C LEU A 90 -8.12 -0.80 14.28
N LYS A 91 -7.83 -0.02 15.31
CA LYS A 91 -8.65 0.08 16.53
C LYS A 91 -9.84 1.02 16.33
N THR A 92 -9.74 1.95 15.40
CA THR A 92 -10.79 2.92 15.09
C THR A 92 -11.33 2.77 13.69
N ASP A 93 -12.48 3.39 13.47
CA ASP A 93 -13.19 3.40 12.19
C ASP A 93 -12.62 4.40 11.17
N ILE A 94 -11.60 5.18 11.56
CA ILE A 94 -10.92 6.15 10.72
C ILE A 94 -9.41 6.05 10.92
N GLY A 95 -8.68 5.99 9.82
CA GLY A 95 -7.23 6.09 9.79
C GLY A 95 -6.73 6.36 8.38
N PHE A 96 -5.42 6.23 8.18
CA PHE A 96 -4.84 6.25 6.85
C PHE A 96 -3.57 5.42 6.81
N MET A 97 -3.18 5.04 5.61
CA MET A 97 -1.89 4.42 5.33
C MET A 97 -1.16 5.22 4.27
N GLU A 98 0.15 5.31 4.42
CA GLU A 98 1.07 5.86 3.42
C GLU A 98 2.42 5.16 3.55
N GLY A 99 3.32 5.31 2.59
CA GLY A 99 4.58 4.61 2.66
C GLY A 99 5.40 4.69 1.38
N TYR A 100 6.30 3.73 1.22
CA TYR A 100 7.09 3.58 0.00
C TYR A 100 7.51 2.13 -0.19
N TYR A 101 7.80 1.79 -1.45
CA TYR A 101 8.55 0.59 -1.81
C TYR A 101 10.00 0.95 -2.05
N GLU A 102 10.90 0.11 -1.56
CA GLU A 102 12.29 0.10 -2.00
C GLU A 102 12.38 -0.77 -3.25
N MET A 103 12.85 -0.18 -4.34
CA MET A 103 13.00 -0.85 -5.64
C MET A 103 14.44 -0.81 -6.12
N ILE A 104 14.82 -1.82 -6.88
CA ILE A 104 16.09 -1.87 -7.61
C ILE A 104 15.81 -1.74 -9.11
N ARG A 105 16.54 -0.86 -9.79
CA ARG A 105 16.57 -0.83 -11.25
C ARG A 105 17.59 -1.85 -11.76
N GLN A 106 17.18 -2.80 -12.59
CA GLN A 106 18.08 -3.88 -13.01
C GLN A 106 19.21 -3.44 -13.96
N PHE A 107 19.03 -2.32 -14.66
CA PHE A 107 20.04 -1.80 -15.59
C PHE A 107 21.35 -1.38 -14.90
N ASP A 108 21.25 -0.69 -13.76
CA ASP A 108 22.40 -0.10 -13.05
C ASP A 108 22.50 -0.55 -11.58
N ASN A 109 21.58 -1.41 -11.13
CA ASN A 109 21.40 -1.84 -9.74
C ASN A 109 21.17 -0.68 -8.75
N SER A 110 20.71 0.48 -9.23
CA SER A 110 20.39 1.61 -8.36
C SER A 110 19.16 1.29 -7.51
N VAL A 111 19.25 1.63 -6.22
CA VAL A 111 18.15 1.56 -5.27
C VAL A 111 17.42 2.89 -5.26
N PHE A 112 16.09 2.86 -5.31
CA PHE A 112 15.26 4.06 -5.23
C PHE A 112 13.94 3.76 -4.52
N HIS A 113 13.31 4.82 -4.00
CA HIS A 113 12.00 4.72 -3.37
C HIS A 113 10.88 5.09 -4.34
N VAL A 114 9.81 4.29 -4.32
CA VAL A 114 8.55 4.58 -5.00
C VAL A 114 7.49 4.84 -3.95
N HIS A 115 6.95 6.07 -3.91
CA HIS A 115 5.98 6.44 -2.89
C HIS A 115 4.61 5.84 -3.16
N ILE A 116 4.00 5.38 -2.08
CA ILE A 116 2.61 4.96 -2.05
C ILE A 116 1.80 6.17 -1.59
N PRO A 117 0.77 6.61 -2.36
CA PRO A 117 -0.03 7.76 -1.97
C PRO A 117 -0.70 7.50 -0.62
N ARG A 118 -0.89 8.54 0.19
CA ARG A 118 -1.78 8.43 1.34
C ARG A 118 -3.17 8.03 0.86
N PHE A 119 -3.73 7.00 1.48
CA PHE A 119 -5.13 6.62 1.30
C PHE A 119 -5.82 6.44 2.64
N ASN A 120 -7.07 6.92 2.71
CA ASN A 120 -7.86 6.87 3.93
C ASN A 120 -8.48 5.49 4.10
N LEU A 121 -8.52 5.04 5.36
CA LEU A 121 -9.24 3.86 5.82
C LEU A 121 -10.43 4.38 6.62
N ILE A 122 -11.63 4.36 6.02
CA ILE A 122 -12.83 4.91 6.64
C ILE A 122 -13.92 3.84 6.59
N ALA A 123 -14.48 3.50 7.75
CA ALA A 123 -15.61 2.58 7.82
C ALA A 123 -16.80 3.15 7.04
N THR A 124 -17.47 2.32 6.24
CA THR A 124 -18.48 2.78 5.27
C THR A 124 -19.59 3.62 5.92
N TYR A 125 -19.98 3.32 7.16
CA TYR A 125 -21.03 4.06 7.87
C TYR A 125 -20.61 5.47 8.33
N ARG A 126 -19.31 5.82 8.29
CA ARG A 126 -18.79 7.17 8.57
C ARG A 126 -18.80 8.10 7.35
N LEU A 127 -19.10 7.57 6.17
CA LEU A 127 -19.16 8.33 4.91
C LEU A 127 -20.55 8.94 4.65
N ASN A 128 -21.53 8.64 5.51
CA ASN A 128 -22.90 9.14 5.45
C ASN A 128 -23.13 10.20 6.54
#